data_AF-A0AA42VHJ1-F1
#
_entry.id   AF-A0AA42VHJ1-F1
#
_cell.length_a   1.000
_cell.length_b   1.000
_cell.length_c   1.000
_cell.angle_alpha   90.00
_cell.angle_beta   90.00
_cell.angle_gamma   90.00
#
_symmetry.space_group_name_H-M   'P 1'
#
loop_
_entity.id
_entity.type
_entity.pdbx_description
1 polymer ?
#
loop_
_entity_poly.entity_id
_entity_poly.type
_entity_poly.pdbx_seq_one_letter_code
_entity_poly.pdbx_strand_id
1 'polypeptide(L)'
;MDTLRFVLIACAACAAGPAWSVESPIADADASRIFREARALCQADGGQLWGQSLCGPMMLVDPGSRQVIASHADAQGALKARGNVFAGQLPADAIVANTAVDWSGTRWTQLLWPLPQDASRRSTLLAHEMFHRLQPALPIIAPTEGGNEHLDTLEGRYWLQLEWRALADALAATDAVAQHTAMMDALAFRAERHRQFPAAAQEEAALELNEGLAEYTGVVVGNPSPATRVQAVLHDLRAHVADRSFVRSFAYATGPAYGLLLDQAAPGWRSDLAHHAQDLGTRLAEATGAPPQTDVTALQAAAARYDGPVLREAETLREQQRLAQLEHNRARFVTGPVVRLDLRSMRIQFNPNTMQPLPGSGTVYPTMRLTDVWGSLDVTDGALMQSDWKAVFVQAPASTEPPLQGPGWSLNLKPEWSLVPGTRNGDYVLKANP
;
A
#
# COMPACT_ATOMS: atom_id res chain seq x y z
N MET A 1 -27.01 8.30 13.18
CA MET A 1 -25.58 8.10 13.54
C MET A 1 -24.99 7.31 12.39
N ASP A 2 -24.70 8.01 11.28
CA ASP A 2 -24.09 7.41 10.11
C ASP A 2 -22.61 7.75 10.16
N THR A 3 -21.81 6.75 10.53
CA THR A 3 -20.35 6.80 10.45
C THR A 3 -19.98 6.76 8.97
N LEU A 4 -19.46 7.89 8.46
CA LEU A 4 -18.77 7.93 7.18
C LEU A 4 -17.66 6.86 7.20
N ARG A 5 -17.83 5.82 6.39
CA ARG A 5 -16.78 4.87 6.04
C ARG A 5 -15.75 5.61 5.20
N PHE A 6 -14.59 5.91 5.78
CA PHE A 6 -13.43 6.37 5.04
C PHE A 6 -12.69 5.14 4.50
N VAL A 7 -12.80 4.91 3.19
CA VAL A 7 -11.89 3.99 2.48
C VAL A 7 -10.62 4.79 2.19
N LEU A 8 -9.54 4.51 2.92
CA LEU A 8 -8.22 5.09 2.68
C LEU A 8 -7.47 4.18 1.69
N ILE A 9 -7.49 4.56 0.41
CA ILE A 9 -6.75 3.86 -0.66
C ILE A 9 -5.32 4.43 -0.68
N ALA A 10 -4.33 3.57 -0.42
CA ALA A 10 -2.92 3.93 -0.49
C ALA A 10 -2.43 3.83 -1.94
N CYS A 11 -2.16 4.96 -2.58
CA CYS A 11 -1.49 5.01 -3.87
C CYS A 11 -0.02 4.64 -3.73
N ALA A 12 0.40 3.48 -4.25
CA ALA A 12 1.80 3.18 -4.48
C ALA A 12 2.34 4.06 -5.63
N ALA A 13 2.96 5.19 -5.30
CA ALA A 13 3.63 6.03 -6.29
C ALA A 13 5.12 5.66 -6.39
N CYS A 14 5.51 5.00 -7.49
CA CYS A 14 6.91 4.78 -7.84
C CYS A 14 7.58 6.10 -8.26
N ALA A 15 8.78 6.37 -7.75
CA ALA A 15 9.55 7.56 -8.07
C ALA A 15 10.29 7.44 -9.41
N ALA A 16 10.23 8.48 -10.24
CA ALA A 16 11.28 8.88 -11.18
C ALA A 16 11.17 10.38 -11.50
N GLY A 17 12.28 11.13 -11.38
CA GLY A 17 12.53 12.35 -12.15
C GLY A 17 13.61 12.04 -13.21
N PRO A 18 13.78 12.84 -14.30
CA PRO A 18 13.59 14.30 -14.36
C PRO A 18 12.71 14.81 -15.53
N ALA A 19 12.41 16.12 -15.47
CA ALA A 19 11.85 17.01 -16.50
C ALA A 19 10.50 16.61 -17.11
N TRP A 20 9.47 17.40 -16.81
CA TRP A 20 8.13 17.30 -17.39
C TRP A 20 8.21 17.63 -18.88
N SER A 21 8.45 16.62 -19.72
CA SER A 21 8.03 16.68 -21.12
C SER A 21 6.52 16.76 -21.12
N VAL A 22 5.93 17.61 -21.96
CA VAL A 22 4.49 17.61 -22.24
C VAL A 22 4.07 16.16 -22.53
N GLU A 23 3.40 15.54 -21.56
CA GLU A 23 3.07 14.11 -21.59
C GLU A 23 2.18 13.83 -22.79
N SER A 24 2.59 12.87 -23.61
CA SER A 24 1.81 12.44 -24.75
C SER A 24 0.47 11.87 -24.25
N PRO A 25 -0.67 12.31 -24.80
CA PRO A 25 -1.97 11.74 -24.44
C PRO A 25 -1.96 10.23 -24.65
N ILE A 26 -2.76 9.50 -23.86
CA ILE A 26 -2.90 8.05 -23.99
C ILE A 26 -3.36 7.75 -25.42
N ALA A 27 -2.48 7.14 -26.22
CA ALA A 27 -2.80 6.81 -27.60
C ALA A 27 -3.85 5.70 -27.64
N ASP A 28 -4.89 5.87 -28.47
CA ASP A 28 -5.99 4.90 -28.59
C ASP A 28 -5.49 3.50 -28.95
N ALA A 29 -4.45 3.42 -29.78
CA ALA A 29 -3.84 2.15 -30.17
C ALA A 29 -3.17 1.42 -28.99
N ASP A 30 -2.52 2.16 -28.09
CA ASP A 30 -1.89 1.61 -26.89
C ASP A 30 -2.95 1.16 -25.88
N ALA A 31 -3.95 2.00 -25.60
CA ALA A 31 -5.05 1.63 -24.73
C ALA A 31 -5.78 0.38 -25.25
N SER A 32 -6.05 0.33 -26.55
CA SER A 32 -6.65 -0.83 -27.21
C SER A 32 -5.81 -2.10 -27.08
N ARG A 33 -4.48 -1.99 -27.14
CA ARG A 33 -3.56 -3.12 -26.94
C ARG A 33 -3.67 -3.66 -25.53
N ILE A 34 -3.69 -2.78 -24.52
CA ILE A 34 -3.88 -3.16 -23.12
C ILE A 34 -5.23 -3.84 -22.90
N PHE A 35 -6.32 -3.30 -23.45
CA PHE A 35 -7.64 -3.93 -23.30
C PHE A 35 -7.73 -5.30 -23.97
N ARG A 36 -7.02 -5.51 -25.09
CA ARG A 36 -6.92 -6.83 -25.71
C ARG A 36 -6.10 -7.79 -24.85
N GLU A 37 -5.02 -7.34 -24.24
CA GLU A 37 -4.20 -8.12 -23.31
C GLU A 37 -5.03 -8.55 -22.08
N ALA A 38 -5.70 -7.62 -21.41
CA ALA A 38 -6.60 -7.92 -20.29
C ALA A 38 -7.72 -8.90 -20.67
N ARG A 39 -8.32 -8.71 -21.86
CA ARG A 39 -9.35 -9.62 -22.39
C ARG A 39 -8.80 -11.03 -22.63
N ALA A 40 -7.60 -11.15 -23.19
CA ALA A 40 -6.97 -12.44 -23.42
C ALA A 40 -6.68 -13.19 -22.10
N LEU A 41 -6.18 -12.47 -21.08
CA LEU A 41 -5.93 -13.03 -19.75
C LEU A 41 -7.22 -13.56 -19.11
N CYS A 42 -8.28 -12.75 -19.06
CA CYS A 42 -9.53 -13.15 -18.40
C CYS A 42 -10.29 -14.23 -19.18
N GLN A 43 -10.16 -14.28 -20.51
CA GLN A 43 -10.74 -15.35 -21.34
C GLN A 43 -9.98 -16.67 -21.19
N ALA A 44 -8.66 -16.61 -21.04
CA ALA A 44 -7.84 -17.80 -20.79
C ALA A 44 -8.12 -18.41 -19.41
N ASP A 45 -8.30 -17.58 -18.37
CA ASP A 45 -8.79 -18.05 -17.07
C ASP A 45 -10.21 -18.60 -17.17
N GLY A 46 -11.12 -17.91 -17.86
CA GLY A 46 -12.48 -18.40 -18.10
C GLY A 46 -13.30 -18.64 -16.82
N GLY A 47 -12.90 -18.06 -15.69
CA GLY A 47 -13.48 -18.32 -14.38
C GLY A 47 -12.98 -19.60 -13.71
N GLN A 48 -11.92 -20.24 -14.21
CA GLN A 48 -11.34 -21.43 -13.59
C GLN A 48 -10.81 -21.16 -12.18
N LEU A 49 -10.21 -19.99 -11.94
CA LEU A 49 -9.61 -19.70 -10.64
C LEU A 49 -10.64 -19.46 -9.54
N TRP A 50 -11.68 -18.66 -9.84
CA TRP A 50 -12.63 -18.13 -8.86
C TRP A 50 -14.09 -18.56 -9.06
N GLY A 51 -14.37 -19.40 -10.07
CA GLY A 51 -15.74 -19.79 -10.46
C GLY A 51 -16.54 -18.67 -11.13
N GLN A 52 -15.94 -17.50 -11.34
CA GLN A 52 -16.54 -16.33 -11.99
C GLN A 52 -15.50 -15.64 -12.89
N SER A 53 -15.97 -15.03 -13.97
CA SER A 53 -15.07 -14.39 -14.95
C SER A 53 -14.46 -13.09 -14.42
N LEU A 54 -13.13 -12.95 -14.58
CA LEU A 54 -12.40 -11.71 -14.36
C LEU A 54 -12.67 -10.64 -15.44
N CYS A 55 -13.34 -10.99 -16.56
CA CYS A 55 -13.56 -10.07 -17.67
C CYS A 55 -14.57 -8.96 -17.33
N GLY A 56 -14.28 -7.73 -17.76
CA GLY A 56 -15.28 -6.67 -17.85
C GLY A 56 -14.70 -5.26 -17.98
N PRO A 57 -15.44 -4.21 -17.56
CA PRO A 57 -15.08 -2.83 -17.86
C PRO A 57 -13.75 -2.41 -17.24
N MET A 58 -12.91 -1.77 -18.06
CA MET A 58 -11.58 -1.30 -17.68
C MET A 58 -11.36 0.11 -18.24
N MET A 59 -10.66 0.94 -17.46
CA MET A 59 -10.23 2.27 -17.88
C MET A 59 -8.75 2.52 -17.55
N LEU A 60 -8.09 3.25 -18.43
CA LEU A 60 -6.75 3.79 -18.23
C LEU A 60 -6.89 5.30 -17.96
N VAL A 61 -6.23 5.76 -16.91
CA VAL A 61 -6.32 7.14 -16.45
C VAL A 61 -4.93 7.74 -16.38
N ASP A 62 -4.75 8.84 -17.07
CA ASP A 62 -3.55 9.66 -16.93
C ASP A 62 -3.68 10.51 -15.65
N PRO A 63 -2.80 10.35 -14.65
CA PRO A 63 -3.00 10.99 -13.36
C PRO A 63 -2.83 12.52 -13.38
N GLY A 64 -1.99 13.03 -14.29
CA GLY A 64 -1.73 14.47 -14.42
C GLY A 64 -2.88 15.20 -15.10
N SER A 65 -3.23 14.78 -16.30
CA SER A 65 -4.30 15.38 -17.10
C SER A 65 -5.69 14.95 -16.66
N ARG A 66 -5.84 13.78 -16.01
CA ARG A 66 -7.10 13.06 -15.71
C ARG A 66 -7.82 12.50 -16.94
N GLN A 67 -7.12 12.40 -18.07
CA GLN A 67 -7.67 11.83 -19.30
C GLN A 67 -8.03 10.36 -19.05
N VAL A 68 -9.19 9.95 -19.57
CA VAL A 68 -9.67 8.56 -19.48
C VAL A 68 -9.77 7.98 -20.88
N ILE A 69 -9.22 6.77 -21.05
CA ILE A 69 -9.55 5.87 -22.15
C ILE A 69 -10.12 4.59 -21.57
N ALA A 70 -11.25 4.12 -22.05
CA ALA A 70 -11.97 2.97 -21.51
C ALA A 70 -12.34 1.95 -22.58
N SER A 71 -12.50 0.70 -22.14
CA SER A 71 -12.83 -0.45 -22.99
C SER A 71 -14.32 -0.56 -23.31
N HIS A 72 -15.18 0.16 -22.59
CA HIS A 72 -16.65 0.11 -22.72
C HIS A 72 -17.24 1.52 -22.64
N ALA A 73 -18.49 1.66 -23.10
CA ALA A 73 -19.30 2.82 -22.76
C ALA A 73 -19.67 2.75 -21.27
N ASP A 74 -19.73 3.91 -20.61
CA ASP A 74 -20.33 4.02 -19.29
C ASP A 74 -21.85 4.13 -19.37
N ALA A 75 -22.54 3.79 -18.28
CA ALA A 75 -24.01 3.74 -18.25
C ALA A 75 -24.68 5.12 -18.35
N GLN A 76 -23.98 6.20 -17.97
CA GLN A 76 -24.54 7.56 -17.96
C GLN A 76 -24.03 8.44 -19.12
N GLY A 77 -23.24 7.89 -20.04
CA GLY A 77 -22.78 8.55 -21.27
C GLY A 77 -21.74 9.66 -21.07
N ALA A 78 -20.98 9.63 -19.97
CA ALA A 78 -19.87 10.54 -19.71
C ALA A 78 -18.70 10.34 -20.69
N LEU A 79 -18.45 9.11 -21.13
CA LEU A 79 -17.44 8.77 -22.12
C LEU A 79 -18.04 8.76 -23.53
N LYS A 80 -17.26 9.24 -24.51
CA LYS A 80 -17.66 9.26 -25.92
C LYS A 80 -16.86 8.25 -26.71
N ALA A 81 -17.54 7.53 -27.61
CA ALA A 81 -16.88 6.60 -28.51
C ALA A 81 -15.84 7.33 -29.38
N ARG A 82 -14.65 6.77 -29.47
CA ARG A 82 -13.54 7.24 -30.31
C ARG A 82 -12.86 6.02 -30.92
N GLY A 83 -13.25 5.69 -32.16
CA GLY A 83 -12.80 4.44 -32.79
C GLY A 83 -13.31 3.21 -32.04
N ASN A 84 -12.40 2.39 -31.54
CA ASN A 84 -12.68 1.15 -30.80
C ASN A 84 -12.52 1.30 -29.28
N VAL A 85 -12.38 2.53 -28.78
CA VAL A 85 -12.30 2.86 -27.36
C VAL A 85 -13.32 3.95 -27.01
N PHE A 86 -13.45 4.26 -25.73
CA PHE A 86 -14.26 5.35 -25.22
C PHE A 86 -13.36 6.33 -24.49
N ALA A 87 -13.50 7.63 -24.77
CA ALA A 87 -12.62 8.65 -24.22
C ALA A 87 -13.41 9.71 -23.45
N GLY A 88 -12.77 10.27 -22.43
CA GLY A 88 -13.33 11.33 -21.61
C GLY A 88 -12.32 11.86 -20.60
N GLN A 89 -12.85 12.43 -19.53
CA GLN A 89 -12.08 13.15 -18.51
C GLN A 89 -12.72 12.87 -17.15
N LEU A 90 -11.95 12.45 -16.16
CA LEU A 90 -12.47 12.33 -14.80
C LEU A 90 -12.69 13.71 -14.18
N PRO A 91 -13.82 13.94 -13.48
CA PRO A 91 -14.05 15.20 -12.75
C PRO A 91 -13.04 15.34 -11.62
N ALA A 92 -12.77 16.56 -11.15
CA ALA A 92 -11.67 16.84 -10.22
C ALA A 92 -11.76 16.10 -8.87
N ASP A 93 -12.97 15.71 -8.47
CA ASP A 93 -13.29 15.02 -7.22
C ASP A 93 -13.24 13.49 -7.32
N ALA A 94 -13.13 12.91 -8.53
CA ALA A 94 -13.01 11.47 -8.69
C ALA A 94 -11.64 10.94 -8.22
N ILE A 95 -11.64 9.76 -7.62
CA ILE A 95 -10.42 9.08 -7.15
C ILE A 95 -9.63 8.55 -8.34
N VAL A 96 -8.33 8.83 -8.38
CA VAL A 96 -7.39 8.36 -9.40
C VAL A 96 -6.37 7.44 -8.73
N ALA A 97 -6.58 6.14 -8.88
CA ALA A 97 -5.75 5.08 -8.32
C ALA A 97 -5.91 3.78 -9.13
N ASN A 98 -4.93 2.87 -9.03
CA ASN A 98 -5.12 1.48 -9.43
C ASN A 98 -6.09 0.84 -8.42
N THR A 99 -7.32 0.55 -8.84
CA THR A 99 -8.35 -0.07 -7.98
C THR A 99 -9.61 -0.36 -8.79
N ALA A 100 -10.61 -0.96 -8.15
CA ALA A 100 -11.98 -0.99 -8.64
C ALA A 100 -12.76 0.28 -8.23
N VAL A 101 -13.37 0.97 -9.19
CA VAL A 101 -14.12 2.21 -8.95
C VAL A 101 -15.51 2.17 -9.56
N ASP A 102 -16.51 2.62 -8.80
CA ASP A 102 -17.85 2.88 -9.31
C ASP A 102 -17.93 4.32 -9.83
N TRP A 103 -18.00 4.48 -11.15
CA TRP A 103 -18.06 5.79 -11.79
C TRP A 103 -18.99 5.79 -13.00
N SER A 104 -19.81 6.84 -13.11
CA SER A 104 -20.77 7.04 -14.20
C SER A 104 -21.71 5.83 -14.42
N GLY A 105 -22.14 5.23 -13.31
CA GLY A 105 -23.04 4.07 -13.29
C GLY A 105 -22.40 2.75 -13.74
N THR A 106 -21.07 2.65 -13.76
CA THR A 106 -20.36 1.42 -14.15
C THR A 106 -19.23 1.14 -13.15
N ARG A 107 -19.03 -0.15 -12.82
CA ARG A 107 -17.92 -0.61 -12.00
C ARG A 107 -16.73 -0.95 -12.88
N TRP A 108 -15.66 -0.19 -12.74
CA TRP A 108 -14.47 -0.25 -13.58
C TRP A 108 -13.29 -0.87 -12.84
N THR A 109 -12.48 -1.61 -13.56
CA THR A 109 -11.05 -1.76 -13.24
C THR A 109 -10.34 -0.49 -13.70
N GLN A 110 -9.89 0.37 -12.78
CA GLN A 110 -9.15 1.60 -13.10
C GLN A 110 -7.65 1.35 -12.96
N LEU A 111 -6.89 1.81 -13.95
CA LEU A 111 -5.43 1.68 -13.99
C LEU A 111 -4.79 3.03 -14.32
N LEU A 112 -3.71 3.37 -13.63
CA LEU A 112 -2.91 4.56 -13.86
C LEU A 112 -1.96 4.36 -15.05
N TRP A 113 -1.95 5.32 -15.97
CA TRP A 113 -1.03 5.34 -17.10
C TRP A 113 0.29 6.08 -16.74
N PRO A 114 1.45 5.64 -17.24
CA PRO A 114 1.71 4.43 -18.02
C PRO A 114 1.81 3.16 -17.16
N LEU A 115 1.45 2.02 -17.75
CA LEU A 115 1.61 0.70 -17.13
C LEU A 115 3.06 0.20 -17.16
N PRO A 116 3.40 -0.82 -16.33
CA PRO A 116 4.70 -1.47 -16.41
C PRO A 116 5.04 -1.93 -17.83
N GLN A 117 6.29 -1.68 -18.25
CA GLN A 117 6.77 -2.09 -19.58
C GLN A 117 7.05 -3.58 -19.64
N ASP A 118 7.53 -4.18 -18.53
CA ASP A 118 7.67 -5.62 -18.41
C ASP A 118 6.32 -6.33 -18.56
N ALA A 119 6.26 -7.33 -19.44
CA ALA A 119 5.01 -7.97 -19.82
C ALA A 119 4.42 -8.84 -18.71
N SER A 120 5.26 -9.53 -17.94
CA SER A 120 4.81 -10.37 -16.82
C SER A 120 4.23 -9.49 -15.72
N ARG A 121 4.97 -8.46 -15.30
CA ARG A 121 4.49 -7.51 -14.27
C ARG A 121 3.23 -6.76 -14.70
N ARG A 122 3.13 -6.38 -15.98
CA ARG A 122 1.90 -5.76 -16.50
C ARG A 122 0.73 -6.74 -16.47
N SER A 123 0.94 -7.99 -16.89
CA SER A 123 -0.13 -9.01 -16.87
C SER A 123 -0.58 -9.32 -15.44
N THR A 124 0.35 -9.40 -14.49
CA THR A 124 0.06 -9.52 -13.06
C THR A 124 -0.79 -8.35 -12.58
N LEU A 125 -0.38 -7.10 -12.83
CA LEU A 125 -1.14 -5.91 -12.46
C LEU A 125 -2.55 -5.91 -13.08
N LEU A 126 -2.68 -6.25 -14.37
CA LEU A 126 -3.99 -6.30 -15.02
C LEU A 126 -4.92 -7.31 -14.33
N ALA A 127 -4.43 -8.51 -14.04
CA ALA A 127 -5.23 -9.55 -13.39
C ALA A 127 -5.52 -9.25 -11.92
N HIS A 128 -4.58 -8.64 -11.20
CA HIS A 128 -4.76 -8.10 -9.85
C HIS A 128 -5.94 -7.12 -9.81
N GLU A 129 -5.94 -6.11 -10.69
CA GLU A 129 -6.97 -5.07 -10.68
C GLU A 129 -8.32 -5.56 -11.25
N MET A 130 -8.30 -6.57 -12.13
CA MET A 130 -9.52 -7.29 -12.53
C MET A 130 -10.12 -8.06 -11.36
N PHE A 131 -9.30 -8.62 -10.47
CA PHE A 131 -9.77 -9.31 -9.27
C PHE A 131 -10.47 -8.36 -8.31
N HIS A 132 -9.91 -7.18 -7.97
CA HIS A 132 -10.59 -6.22 -7.08
C HIS A 132 -11.98 -5.78 -7.60
N ARG A 133 -12.17 -5.74 -8.91
CA ARG A 133 -13.48 -5.47 -9.51
C ARG A 133 -14.47 -6.60 -9.22
N LEU A 134 -14.02 -7.86 -9.30
CA LEU A 134 -14.81 -9.07 -9.08
C LEU A 134 -15.01 -9.40 -7.59
N GLN A 135 -14.02 -9.11 -6.74
CA GLN A 135 -13.90 -9.57 -5.36
C GLN A 135 -15.17 -9.39 -4.50
N PRO A 136 -15.92 -8.27 -4.56
CA PRO A 136 -17.16 -8.14 -3.79
C PRO A 136 -18.27 -9.14 -4.15
N ALA A 137 -18.19 -9.78 -5.33
CA ALA A 137 -19.12 -10.81 -5.78
C ALA A 137 -18.66 -12.23 -5.43
N LEU A 138 -17.46 -12.40 -4.85
CA LEU A 138 -16.95 -13.69 -4.41
C LEU A 138 -17.37 -13.96 -2.97
N PRO A 139 -17.55 -15.23 -2.57
CA PRO A 139 -17.85 -15.60 -1.20
C PRO A 139 -16.58 -15.56 -0.34
N ILE A 140 -15.95 -14.40 -0.25
CA ILE A 140 -14.78 -14.12 0.59
C ILE A 140 -15.28 -13.25 1.74
N ILE A 141 -15.06 -13.72 2.97
CA ILE A 141 -15.42 -12.94 4.15
C ILE A 141 -14.68 -11.61 4.15
N ALA A 142 -15.40 -10.51 4.33
CA ALA A 142 -14.79 -9.20 4.49
C ALA A 142 -14.15 -9.15 5.89
N PRO A 143 -12.81 -9.07 5.97
CA PRO A 143 -12.14 -9.01 7.26
C PRO A 143 -12.32 -7.61 7.86
N THR A 144 -12.30 -7.51 9.18
CA THR A 144 -12.17 -6.21 9.86
C THR A 144 -10.82 -5.62 9.49
N GLU A 145 -10.77 -4.36 9.01
CA GLU A 145 -9.51 -3.71 8.67
C GLU A 145 -8.55 -3.73 9.87
N GLY A 146 -7.36 -4.29 9.65
CA GLY A 146 -6.28 -4.35 10.63
C GLY A 146 -5.26 -3.24 10.41
N GLY A 147 -4.67 -2.76 11.50
CA GLY A 147 -3.64 -1.72 11.46
C GLY A 147 -2.28 -2.23 11.01
N ASN A 148 -1.95 -3.49 11.30
CA ASN A 148 -0.66 -4.15 11.00
C ASN A 148 0.57 -3.38 11.52
N GLU A 149 0.40 -2.52 12.53
CA GLU A 149 1.43 -1.61 13.03
C GLU A 149 2.67 -2.35 13.57
N HIS A 150 2.50 -3.59 14.02
CA HIS A 150 3.62 -4.44 14.46
C HIS A 150 4.63 -4.71 13.34
N LEU A 151 4.23 -4.63 12.07
CA LEU A 151 5.12 -4.78 10.91
C LEU A 151 6.04 -3.57 10.70
N ASP A 152 5.90 -2.51 11.50
CA ASP A 152 6.87 -1.41 11.61
C ASP A 152 7.76 -1.51 12.87
N THR A 153 7.71 -2.62 13.60
CA THR A 153 8.63 -2.92 14.70
C THR A 153 9.77 -3.82 14.22
N LEU A 154 10.89 -3.80 14.95
CA LEU A 154 12.02 -4.69 14.70
C LEU A 154 11.59 -6.16 14.65
N GLU A 155 10.89 -6.65 15.67
CA GLU A 155 10.52 -8.07 15.75
C GLU A 155 9.51 -8.45 14.66
N GLY A 156 8.53 -7.60 14.36
CA GLY A 156 7.59 -7.84 13.27
C GLY A 156 8.28 -7.95 11.91
N ARG A 157 9.17 -7.00 11.57
CA ARG A 157 9.93 -7.03 10.32
C ARG A 157 10.93 -8.18 10.24
N TYR A 158 11.55 -8.54 11.36
CA TYR A 158 12.51 -9.62 11.43
C TYR A 158 11.87 -10.97 11.10
N TRP A 159 10.79 -11.33 11.81
CA TRP A 159 10.13 -12.62 11.60
C TRP A 159 9.45 -12.70 10.23
N LEU A 160 8.86 -11.61 9.75
CA LEU A 160 8.25 -11.56 8.42
C LEU A 160 9.28 -11.73 7.29
N GLN A 161 10.48 -11.15 7.42
CA GLN A 161 11.52 -11.34 6.40
C GLN A 161 12.13 -12.74 6.43
N LEU A 162 12.26 -13.36 7.61
CA LEU A 162 12.63 -14.78 7.69
C LEU A 162 11.58 -15.67 7.04
N GLU A 163 10.30 -15.39 7.30
CA GLU A 163 9.16 -16.04 6.65
C GLU A 163 9.26 -15.93 5.12
N TRP A 164 9.55 -14.74 4.57
CA TRP A 164 9.74 -14.57 3.12
C TRP A 164 10.90 -15.36 2.55
N ARG A 165 12.03 -15.42 3.25
CA ARG A 165 13.21 -16.19 2.82
C ARG A 165 12.88 -17.70 2.81
N ALA A 166 12.19 -18.18 3.83
CA ALA A 166 11.76 -19.58 3.90
C ALA A 166 10.71 -19.92 2.83
N LEU A 167 9.77 -19.02 2.53
CA LEU A 167 8.83 -19.18 1.42
C LEU A 167 9.54 -19.21 0.07
N ALA A 168 10.55 -18.36 -0.14
CA ALA A 168 11.34 -18.36 -1.36
C ALA A 168 12.06 -19.71 -1.55
N ASP A 169 12.67 -20.25 -0.50
CA ASP A 169 13.32 -21.56 -0.54
C ASP A 169 12.31 -22.70 -0.76
N ALA A 170 11.12 -22.64 -0.15
CA ALA A 170 10.06 -23.63 -0.35
C ALA A 170 9.58 -23.67 -1.81
N LEU A 171 9.47 -22.51 -2.46
CA LEU A 171 9.05 -22.40 -3.86
C LEU A 171 10.16 -22.74 -4.86
N ALA A 172 11.42 -22.53 -4.47
CA ALA A 172 12.60 -22.83 -5.31
C ALA A 172 13.11 -24.28 -5.15
N ALA A 173 12.69 -24.99 -4.10
CA ALA A 173 13.13 -26.34 -3.81
C ALA A 173 12.83 -27.33 -4.96
N THR A 174 13.79 -28.19 -5.25
CA THR A 174 13.69 -29.22 -6.30
C THR A 174 13.30 -30.59 -5.76
N ASP A 175 13.25 -30.77 -4.45
CA ASP A 175 12.84 -32.00 -3.78
C ASP A 175 11.86 -31.73 -2.63
N ALA A 176 11.03 -32.72 -2.33
CA ALA A 176 9.93 -32.60 -1.40
C ALA A 176 10.39 -32.40 0.06
N VAL A 177 11.58 -32.90 0.43
CA VAL A 177 12.09 -32.77 1.81
C VAL A 177 12.56 -31.34 2.06
N ALA A 178 13.31 -30.76 1.13
CA ALA A 178 13.72 -29.37 1.18
C ALA A 178 12.52 -28.43 1.15
N GLN A 179 11.55 -28.67 0.25
CA GLN A 179 10.31 -27.89 0.16
C GLN A 179 9.55 -27.91 1.49
N HIS A 180 9.30 -29.11 2.03
CA HIS A 180 8.57 -29.27 3.30
C HIS A 180 9.31 -28.60 4.45
N THR A 181 10.63 -28.74 4.54
CA THR A 181 11.44 -28.11 5.60
C THR A 181 11.31 -26.59 5.56
N ALA A 182 11.48 -25.99 4.38
CA ALA A 182 11.38 -24.55 4.22
C ALA A 182 9.96 -24.02 4.45
N MET A 183 8.93 -24.76 4.01
CA MET A 183 7.54 -24.46 4.33
C MET A 183 7.30 -24.45 5.85
N MET A 184 7.81 -25.45 6.58
CA MET A 184 7.66 -25.51 8.03
C MET A 184 8.39 -24.38 8.75
N ASP A 185 9.56 -23.97 8.26
CA ASP A 185 10.29 -22.83 8.79
C ASP A 185 9.50 -21.52 8.59
N ALA A 186 8.91 -21.31 7.41
CA ALA A 186 8.05 -20.16 7.15
C ALA A 186 6.85 -20.11 8.10
N LEU A 187 6.16 -21.23 8.30
CA LEU A 187 5.04 -21.35 9.24
C LEU A 187 5.49 -21.09 10.69
N ALA A 188 6.67 -21.57 11.08
CA ALA A 188 7.23 -21.34 12.41
C ALA A 188 7.55 -19.86 12.66
N PHE A 189 8.12 -19.15 11.68
CA PHE A 189 8.40 -17.71 11.79
C PHE A 189 7.12 -16.87 11.88
N ARG A 190 6.09 -17.21 11.08
CA ARG A 190 4.76 -16.59 11.20
C ARG A 190 4.16 -16.84 12.59
N ALA A 191 4.21 -18.06 13.08
CA ALA A 191 3.67 -18.42 14.39
C ALA A 191 4.37 -17.68 15.54
N GLU A 192 5.70 -17.54 15.49
CA GLU A 192 6.45 -16.76 16.47
C GLU A 192 6.08 -15.27 16.41
N ARG A 193 5.89 -14.71 15.21
CA ARG A 193 5.40 -13.34 15.03
C ARG A 193 4.00 -13.15 15.65
N HIS A 194 3.07 -14.05 15.38
CA HIS A 194 1.72 -14.01 15.97
C HIS A 194 1.74 -14.21 17.49
N ARG A 195 2.68 -15.01 18.03
CA ARG A 195 2.86 -15.17 19.47
C ARG A 195 3.30 -13.86 20.15
N GLN A 196 4.18 -13.09 19.49
CA GLN A 196 4.64 -11.79 20.01
C GLN A 196 3.59 -10.68 19.83
N PHE A 197 2.74 -10.78 18.80
CA PHE A 197 1.72 -9.80 18.47
C PHE A 197 0.34 -10.48 18.37
N PRO A 198 -0.41 -10.61 19.49
CA PRO A 198 -1.64 -11.41 19.52
C PRO A 198 -2.76 -10.98 18.54
N ALA A 199 -2.76 -9.71 18.10
CA ALA A 199 -3.70 -9.20 17.10
C ALA A 199 -3.27 -9.50 15.65
N ALA A 200 -2.00 -9.84 15.42
CA ALA A 200 -1.41 -9.95 14.08
C ALA A 200 -2.16 -10.95 13.19
N ALA A 201 -2.58 -12.11 13.72
CA ALA A 201 -3.29 -13.10 12.92
C ALA A 201 -4.57 -12.53 12.30
N GLN A 202 -5.35 -11.76 13.06
CA GLN A 202 -6.57 -11.11 12.55
C GLN A 202 -6.27 -9.94 11.62
N GLU A 203 -5.32 -9.08 12.00
CA GLU A 203 -4.99 -7.87 11.24
C GLU A 203 -4.32 -8.20 9.90
N GLU A 204 -3.47 -9.22 9.87
CA GLU A 204 -2.77 -9.65 8.66
C GLU A 204 -3.69 -10.42 7.73
N ALA A 205 -4.56 -11.29 8.26
CA ALA A 205 -5.60 -11.94 7.47
C ALA A 205 -6.43 -10.91 6.69
N ALA A 206 -6.62 -9.72 7.26
CA ALA A 206 -7.38 -8.68 6.59
C ALA A 206 -6.75 -8.22 5.28
N LEU A 207 -5.44 -7.96 5.31
CA LEU A 207 -4.71 -7.53 4.14
C LEU A 207 -4.37 -8.69 3.20
N GLU A 208 -4.10 -9.89 3.72
CA GLU A 208 -3.88 -11.07 2.87
C GLU A 208 -5.12 -11.45 2.06
N LEU A 209 -6.31 -11.40 2.65
CA LEU A 209 -7.55 -11.67 1.93
C LEU A 209 -7.93 -10.56 0.95
N ASN A 210 -7.48 -9.32 1.19
CA ASN A 210 -7.73 -8.20 0.30
C ASN A 210 -6.70 -8.10 -0.83
N GLU A 211 -5.45 -7.79 -0.49
CA GLU A 211 -4.34 -7.56 -1.43
C GLU A 211 -3.62 -8.87 -1.78
N GLY A 212 -3.47 -9.78 -0.83
CA GLY A 212 -2.74 -11.03 -1.06
C GLY A 212 -3.44 -11.95 -2.05
N LEU A 213 -4.78 -12.06 -1.99
CA LEU A 213 -5.58 -12.79 -2.98
C LEU A 213 -5.62 -12.08 -4.35
N ALA A 214 -5.58 -10.76 -4.36
CA ALA A 214 -5.49 -9.98 -5.59
C ALA A 214 -4.15 -10.23 -6.29
N GLU A 215 -3.04 -10.19 -5.54
CA GLU A 215 -1.71 -10.45 -6.08
C GLU A 215 -1.52 -11.91 -6.49
N TYR A 216 -2.02 -12.86 -5.68
CA TYR A 216 -2.10 -14.26 -6.06
C TYR A 216 -2.86 -14.47 -7.39
N THR A 217 -4.00 -13.79 -7.56
CA THR A 217 -4.76 -13.82 -8.82
C THR A 217 -3.94 -13.24 -9.97
N GLY A 218 -3.28 -12.10 -9.72
CA GLY A 218 -2.33 -11.48 -10.64
C GLY A 218 -1.27 -12.47 -11.11
N VAL A 219 -0.59 -13.14 -10.19
CA VAL A 219 0.46 -14.11 -10.47
C VAL A 219 -0.08 -15.29 -11.28
N VAL A 220 -1.18 -15.92 -10.85
CA VAL A 220 -1.70 -17.15 -11.47
C VAL A 220 -2.26 -16.90 -12.87
N VAL A 221 -3.01 -15.82 -13.06
CA VAL A 221 -3.66 -15.48 -14.34
C VAL A 221 -2.70 -14.75 -15.27
N GLY A 222 -1.85 -13.87 -14.73
CA GLY A 222 -0.89 -13.08 -15.50
C GLY A 222 0.30 -13.89 -16.01
N ASN A 223 0.59 -15.07 -15.42
CA ASN A 223 1.74 -15.88 -15.77
C ASN A 223 1.33 -17.30 -16.19
N PRO A 224 1.60 -17.71 -17.45
CA PRO A 224 0.96 -18.88 -18.05
C PRO A 224 1.50 -20.23 -17.57
N SER A 225 2.74 -20.28 -17.07
CA SER A 225 3.37 -21.53 -16.63
C SER A 225 3.64 -21.55 -15.12
N PRO A 226 3.67 -22.74 -14.47
CA PRO A 226 4.08 -22.86 -13.07
C PRO A 226 5.45 -22.22 -12.78
N ALA A 227 6.43 -22.41 -13.67
CA ALA A 227 7.75 -21.82 -13.53
C ALA A 227 7.71 -20.29 -13.53
N THR A 228 6.97 -19.68 -14.47
CA THR A 228 6.81 -18.21 -14.52
C THR A 228 6.06 -17.66 -13.31
N ARG A 229 5.10 -18.42 -12.75
CA ARG A 229 4.40 -18.04 -11.51
C ARG A 229 5.37 -18.02 -10.34
N VAL A 230 6.15 -19.09 -10.16
CA VAL A 230 7.20 -19.15 -9.13
C VAL A 230 8.19 -18.00 -9.29
N GLN A 231 8.65 -17.69 -10.52
CA GLN A 231 9.54 -16.55 -10.73
C GLN A 231 8.93 -15.20 -10.35
N ALA A 232 7.63 -14.98 -10.62
CA ALA A 232 6.92 -13.78 -10.19
C ALA A 232 6.88 -13.69 -8.65
N VAL A 233 6.50 -14.76 -7.95
CA VAL A 233 6.49 -14.77 -6.48
C VAL A 233 7.88 -14.56 -5.88
N LEU A 234 8.90 -15.19 -6.43
CA LEU A 234 10.29 -14.99 -5.99
C LEU A 234 10.77 -13.56 -6.24
N HIS A 235 10.24 -12.88 -7.26
CA HIS A 235 10.49 -11.46 -7.45
C HIS A 235 9.86 -10.63 -6.32
N ASP A 236 8.59 -10.86 -6.01
CA ASP A 236 7.86 -10.08 -4.99
C ASP A 236 8.47 -10.28 -3.59
N LEU A 237 8.78 -11.52 -3.21
CA LEU A 237 9.46 -11.86 -1.94
C LEU A 237 10.82 -11.15 -1.79
N ARG A 238 11.50 -10.81 -2.90
CA ARG A 238 12.78 -10.08 -2.88
C ARG A 238 12.58 -8.57 -2.98
N ALA A 239 11.65 -8.11 -3.81
CA ALA A 239 11.43 -6.70 -4.10
C ALA A 239 10.86 -5.96 -2.87
N HIS A 240 9.90 -6.58 -2.18
CA HIS A 240 9.23 -5.97 -1.03
C HIS A 240 10.13 -5.83 0.22
N VAL A 241 11.28 -6.51 0.28
CA VAL A 241 12.31 -6.30 1.32
C VAL A 241 12.77 -4.84 1.37
N ALA A 242 12.77 -4.14 0.23
CA ALA A 242 13.17 -2.74 0.13
C ALA A 242 12.08 -1.74 0.59
N ASP A 243 10.88 -2.21 0.93
CA ASP A 243 9.79 -1.34 1.34
C ASP A 243 10.10 -0.64 2.66
N ARG A 244 9.73 0.65 2.72
CA ARG A 244 9.94 1.49 3.91
C ARG A 244 9.11 1.02 5.10
N SER A 245 7.95 0.45 4.83
CA SER A 245 7.02 -0.12 5.81
C SER A 245 6.38 -1.35 5.19
N PHE A 246 6.17 -2.39 5.99
CA PHE A 246 5.53 -3.63 5.55
C PHE A 246 4.03 -3.66 5.87
N VAL A 247 3.54 -2.69 6.65
CA VAL A 247 2.16 -2.58 7.17
C VAL A 247 1.09 -2.77 6.09
N ARG A 248 1.35 -2.27 4.88
CA ARG A 248 0.43 -2.33 3.73
C ARG A 248 0.99 -3.10 2.54
N SER A 249 2.24 -3.57 2.59
CA SER A 249 2.89 -4.19 1.44
C SER A 249 3.19 -5.68 1.62
N PHE A 250 3.17 -6.20 2.85
CA PHE A 250 3.58 -7.59 3.09
C PHE A 250 2.74 -8.62 2.33
N ALA A 251 1.44 -8.34 2.18
CA ALA A 251 0.47 -9.25 1.56
C ALA A 251 0.75 -9.49 0.07
N TYR A 252 1.39 -8.56 -0.65
CA TYR A 252 1.81 -8.77 -2.04
C TYR A 252 2.91 -9.84 -2.13
N ALA A 253 3.72 -10.01 -1.10
CA ALA A 253 4.74 -11.06 -1.04
C ALA A 253 4.17 -12.39 -0.48
N THR A 254 3.45 -12.35 0.64
CA THR A 254 2.95 -13.58 1.31
C THR A 254 1.76 -14.20 0.58
N GLY A 255 0.85 -13.38 0.05
CA GLY A 255 -0.36 -13.79 -0.66
C GLY A 255 -0.10 -14.84 -1.76
N PRO A 256 0.66 -14.48 -2.82
CA PRO A 256 0.96 -15.41 -3.89
C PRO A 256 1.83 -16.59 -3.44
N ALA A 257 2.75 -16.39 -2.47
CA ALA A 257 3.60 -17.46 -1.96
C ALA A 257 2.81 -18.57 -1.26
N TYR A 258 1.96 -18.20 -0.31
CA TYR A 258 1.08 -19.18 0.35
C TYR A 258 0.03 -19.74 -0.62
N GLY A 259 -0.51 -18.92 -1.52
CA GLY A 259 -1.48 -19.37 -2.52
C GLY A 259 -0.94 -20.49 -3.41
N LEU A 260 0.31 -20.38 -3.90
CA LEU A 260 0.93 -21.43 -4.71
C LEU A 260 1.27 -22.71 -3.92
N LEU A 261 1.59 -22.60 -2.63
CA LEU A 261 1.79 -23.76 -1.75
C LEU A 261 0.45 -24.43 -1.43
N LEU A 262 -0.60 -23.65 -1.19
CA LEU A 262 -1.97 -24.14 -0.99
C LEU A 262 -2.53 -24.83 -2.24
N ASP A 263 -2.20 -24.35 -3.44
CA ASP A 263 -2.56 -25.03 -4.70
C ASP A 263 -2.03 -26.47 -4.77
N GLN A 264 -0.88 -26.72 -4.15
CA GLN A 264 -0.26 -28.05 -4.07
C GLN A 264 -0.85 -28.87 -2.91
N ALA A 265 -0.99 -28.27 -1.72
CA ALA A 265 -1.38 -28.97 -0.50
C ALA A 265 -2.89 -29.27 -0.41
N ALA A 266 -3.73 -28.34 -0.90
CA ALA A 266 -5.19 -28.45 -0.81
C ALA A 266 -5.86 -27.90 -2.08
N PRO A 267 -5.89 -28.66 -3.19
CA PRO A 267 -6.60 -28.26 -4.40
C PRO A 267 -8.07 -27.90 -4.09
N GLY A 268 -8.46 -26.66 -4.40
CA GLY A 268 -9.81 -26.16 -4.12
C GLY A 268 -9.97 -25.34 -2.83
N TRP A 269 -8.88 -25.08 -2.10
CA TRP A 269 -8.88 -24.28 -0.86
C TRP A 269 -9.62 -22.93 -0.96
N ARG A 270 -9.64 -22.30 -2.15
CA ARG A 270 -10.34 -21.03 -2.44
C ARG A 270 -11.86 -21.09 -2.20
N SER A 271 -12.45 -22.28 -2.24
CA SER A 271 -13.91 -22.45 -2.04
C SER A 271 -14.35 -22.25 -0.58
N ASP A 272 -13.43 -22.26 0.38
CA ASP A 272 -13.69 -22.14 1.81
C ASP A 272 -13.19 -20.81 2.41
N LEU A 273 -13.44 -19.71 1.69
CA LEU A 273 -13.08 -18.35 2.14
C LEU A 273 -14.26 -17.59 2.74
N ALA A 274 -15.46 -18.19 2.78
CA ALA A 274 -16.70 -17.52 3.17
C ALA A 274 -16.93 -17.45 4.69
N HIS A 275 -16.36 -18.40 5.44
CA HIS A 275 -16.80 -18.69 6.80
C HIS A 275 -15.93 -18.05 7.89
N HIS A 276 -14.61 -18.03 7.71
CA HIS A 276 -13.67 -17.50 8.70
C HIS A 276 -12.55 -16.69 8.03
N ALA A 277 -12.36 -15.46 8.52
CA ALA A 277 -11.26 -14.61 8.10
C ALA A 277 -9.99 -15.16 8.75
N GLN A 278 -9.27 -15.96 7.98
CA GLN A 278 -8.07 -16.67 8.42
C GLN A 278 -6.96 -16.44 7.39
N ASP A 279 -5.76 -16.14 7.89
CA ASP A 279 -4.58 -15.92 7.08
C ASP A 279 -4.17 -17.18 6.30
N LEU A 280 -3.48 -17.00 5.17
CA LEU A 280 -3.20 -18.09 4.24
C LEU A 280 -2.17 -19.09 4.80
N GLY A 281 -1.28 -18.64 5.68
CA GLY A 281 -0.30 -19.48 6.36
C GLY A 281 -0.96 -20.43 7.36
N THR A 282 -1.90 -19.96 8.17
CA THR A 282 -2.65 -20.84 9.07
C THR A 282 -3.45 -21.87 8.27
N ARG A 283 -4.08 -21.46 7.16
CA ARG A 283 -4.76 -22.41 6.25
C ARG A 283 -3.80 -23.47 5.69
N LEU A 284 -2.58 -23.09 5.33
CA LEU A 284 -1.57 -24.03 4.84
C LEU A 284 -1.15 -25.01 5.93
N ALA A 285 -0.95 -24.53 7.17
CA ALA A 285 -0.62 -25.38 8.32
C ALA A 285 -1.71 -26.43 8.59
N GLU A 286 -2.99 -26.02 8.51
CA GLU A 286 -4.13 -26.92 8.66
C GLU A 286 -4.23 -27.94 7.51
N ALA A 287 -4.11 -27.48 6.27
CA ALA A 287 -4.15 -28.32 5.07
C ALA A 287 -3.05 -29.41 5.07
N THR A 288 -1.89 -29.11 5.63
CA THR A 288 -0.74 -30.02 5.70
C THR A 288 -0.70 -30.84 6.98
N GLY A 289 -1.58 -30.58 7.95
CA GLY A 289 -1.58 -31.24 9.26
C GLY A 289 -0.28 -31.00 10.04
N ALA A 290 0.44 -29.91 9.75
CA ALA A 290 1.77 -29.68 10.24
C ALA A 290 1.79 -28.42 11.13
N PRO A 291 1.60 -28.58 12.46
CA PRO A 291 1.62 -27.44 13.37
C PRO A 291 3.00 -26.78 13.35
N PRO A 292 3.06 -25.44 13.42
CA PRO A 292 4.32 -24.72 13.41
C PRO A 292 5.18 -25.10 14.63
N GLN A 293 6.49 -25.16 14.42
CA GLN A 293 7.46 -25.34 15.50
C GLN A 293 7.49 -24.08 16.39
N THR A 294 7.45 -24.26 17.71
CA THR A 294 7.45 -23.15 18.68
C THR A 294 8.61 -23.22 19.68
N ASP A 295 9.44 -24.26 19.64
CA ASP A 295 10.63 -24.34 20.49
C ASP A 295 11.65 -23.25 20.09
N VAL A 296 12.14 -22.50 21.08
CA VAL A 296 13.03 -21.35 20.86
C VAL A 296 14.36 -21.78 20.24
N THR A 297 14.91 -22.93 20.64
CA THR A 297 16.19 -23.41 20.12
C THR A 297 16.03 -23.84 18.66
N ALA A 298 14.95 -24.53 18.34
CA ALA A 298 14.61 -24.91 16.97
C ALA A 298 14.37 -23.67 16.08
N LEU A 299 13.66 -22.65 16.57
CA LEU A 299 13.45 -21.39 15.86
C LEU A 299 14.75 -20.64 15.59
N GLN A 300 15.68 -20.61 16.54
CA GLN A 300 17.00 -20.01 16.33
C GLN A 300 17.81 -20.76 15.28
N ALA A 301 17.79 -22.10 15.33
CA ALA A 301 18.43 -22.94 14.31
C ALA A 301 17.79 -22.75 12.93
N ALA A 302 16.47 -22.57 12.86
CA ALA A 302 15.76 -22.23 11.64
C ALA A 302 16.17 -20.86 11.11
N ALA A 303 16.12 -19.81 11.94
CA ALA A 303 16.51 -18.47 11.54
C ALA A 303 17.96 -18.42 11.02
N ALA A 304 18.87 -19.20 11.59
CA ALA A 304 20.26 -19.29 11.13
C ALA A 304 20.40 -19.83 9.69
N ARG A 305 19.46 -20.65 9.19
CA ARG A 305 19.44 -21.11 7.79
C ARG A 305 19.13 -19.99 6.80
N TYR A 306 18.47 -18.93 7.27
CA TYR A 306 17.98 -17.81 6.45
C TYR A 306 18.67 -16.50 6.81
N ASP A 307 19.97 -16.55 7.14
CA ASP A 307 20.80 -15.39 7.53
C ASP A 307 20.20 -14.56 8.69
N GLY A 308 19.52 -15.21 9.63
CA GLY A 308 18.88 -14.56 10.78
C GLY A 308 19.81 -13.62 11.56
N PRO A 309 21.04 -14.03 11.94
CA PRO A 309 21.95 -13.12 12.65
C PRO A 309 22.23 -11.81 11.89
N VAL A 310 22.51 -11.89 10.58
CA VAL A 310 22.78 -10.72 9.74
C VAL A 310 21.53 -9.85 9.58
N LEU A 311 20.38 -10.48 9.37
CA LEU A 311 19.10 -9.77 9.28
C LEU A 311 18.75 -9.05 10.58
N ARG A 312 19.03 -9.67 11.73
CA ARG A 312 18.81 -9.08 13.06
C ARG A 312 19.63 -7.82 13.26
N GLU A 313 20.90 -7.84 12.86
CA GLU A 313 21.78 -6.67 12.93
C GLU A 313 21.26 -5.53 12.04
N ALA A 314 20.86 -5.83 10.80
CA ALA A 314 20.29 -4.86 9.88
C ALA A 314 18.99 -4.24 10.41
N GLU A 315 18.07 -5.06 10.94
CA GLU A 315 16.80 -4.58 11.51
C GLU A 315 16.99 -3.82 12.82
N THR A 316 18.02 -4.15 13.60
CA THR A 316 18.42 -3.37 14.78
C THR A 316 18.88 -1.97 14.38
N LEU A 317 19.70 -1.85 13.33
CA LEU A 317 20.14 -0.54 12.83
C LEU A 317 18.96 0.27 12.27
N ARG A 318 18.07 -0.37 11.50
CA ARG A 318 16.84 0.28 10.99
C ARG A 318 15.97 0.79 12.14
N GLU A 319 15.82 0.01 13.20
CA GLU A 319 15.05 0.40 14.38
C GLU A 319 15.68 1.56 15.14
N GLN A 320 17.00 1.55 15.32
CA GLN A 320 17.73 2.67 15.93
C GLN A 320 17.51 3.97 15.14
N GLN A 321 17.59 3.92 13.81
CA GLN A 321 17.32 5.07 12.95
C GLN A 321 15.87 5.55 13.08
N ARG A 322 14.89 4.62 13.13
CA ARG A 322 13.48 4.96 13.32
C ARG A 322 13.24 5.65 14.66
N LEU A 323 13.78 5.12 15.75
CA LEU A 323 13.65 5.70 17.08
C LEU A 323 14.32 7.07 17.17
N ALA A 324 15.50 7.23 16.57
CA ALA A 324 16.18 8.52 16.48
C ALA A 324 15.34 9.55 15.68
N GLN A 325 14.72 9.14 14.58
CA GLN A 325 13.83 9.99 13.79
C GLN A 325 12.56 10.38 14.57
N LEU A 326 11.96 9.45 15.32
CA LEU A 326 10.81 9.74 16.17
C LEU A 326 11.15 10.74 17.27
N GLU A 327 12.28 10.57 17.95
CA GLU A 327 12.73 11.49 18.98
C GLU A 327 13.07 12.87 18.40
N HIS A 328 13.76 12.88 17.26
CA HIS A 328 14.04 14.11 16.51
C HIS A 328 12.75 14.85 16.15
N ASN A 329 11.75 14.16 15.59
CA ASN A 329 10.46 14.75 15.24
C ASN A 329 9.69 15.23 16.47
N ARG A 330 9.71 14.48 17.58
CA ARG A 330 9.07 14.87 18.84
C ARG A 330 9.70 16.15 19.41
N ALA A 331 11.02 16.24 19.39
CA ALA A 331 11.75 17.44 19.81
C ALA A 331 11.36 18.66 18.98
N ARG A 332 11.19 18.49 17.66
CA ARG A 332 10.88 19.60 16.73
C ARG A 332 9.44 20.08 16.81
N PHE A 333 8.48 19.16 16.90
CA PHE A 333 7.07 19.49 16.65
C PHE A 333 6.15 19.30 17.86
N VAL A 334 6.65 18.76 18.97
CA VAL A 334 5.83 18.48 20.16
C VAL A 334 6.41 19.13 21.41
N THR A 335 7.67 18.84 21.74
CA THR A 335 8.29 19.30 22.99
C THR A 335 9.04 20.62 22.82
N GLY A 336 9.58 20.93 21.64
CA GLY A 336 10.21 22.21 21.34
C GLY A 336 9.22 23.36 21.04
N PRO A 337 9.71 24.60 20.87
CA PRO A 337 8.88 25.74 20.49
C PRO A 337 8.30 25.61 19.08
N VAL A 338 7.00 25.85 18.92
CA VAL A 338 6.29 25.63 17.65
C VAL A 338 5.42 26.81 17.23
N VAL A 339 5.16 26.93 15.93
CA VAL A 339 4.00 27.65 15.42
C VAL A 339 2.87 26.66 15.23
N ARG A 340 1.73 26.88 15.89
CA ARG A 340 0.49 26.16 15.64
C ARG A 340 -0.38 26.95 14.67
N LEU A 341 -0.70 26.35 13.54
CA LEU A 341 -1.59 26.90 12.52
C LEU A 341 -2.89 26.10 12.54
N ASP A 342 -3.97 26.72 13.04
CA ASP A 342 -5.30 26.09 13.00
C ASP A 342 -5.83 26.05 11.56
N LEU A 343 -6.34 24.90 11.17
CA LEU A 343 -6.83 24.62 9.82
C LEU A 343 -8.35 24.81 9.78
N ARG A 344 -8.84 25.50 8.73
CA ARG A 344 -10.27 25.84 8.59
C ARG A 344 -10.84 25.43 7.23
N SER A 345 -10.11 25.70 6.16
CA SER A 345 -10.48 25.36 4.78
C SER A 345 -9.22 24.97 4.00
N MET A 346 -8.54 23.93 4.49
CA MET A 346 -7.24 23.55 3.97
C MET A 346 -7.34 22.92 2.58
N ARG A 347 -6.32 23.18 1.76
CA ARG A 347 -5.94 22.35 0.61
C ARG A 347 -4.46 22.01 0.76
N ILE A 348 -4.11 20.75 0.56
CA ILE A 348 -2.76 20.24 0.78
C ILE A 348 -2.27 19.45 -0.43
N GLN A 349 -0.98 19.56 -0.72
CA GLN A 349 -0.23 18.74 -1.66
C GLN A 349 1.01 18.21 -0.95
N PHE A 350 1.27 16.90 -1.04
CA PHE A 350 2.41 16.25 -0.38
C PHE A 350 2.78 14.94 -1.10
N ASN A 351 3.93 14.36 -0.73
CA ASN A 351 4.30 13.01 -1.17
C ASN A 351 3.81 11.97 -0.15
N PRO A 352 2.84 11.10 -0.49
CA PRO A 352 2.30 10.11 0.44
C PRO A 352 3.33 9.04 0.85
N ASN A 353 4.38 8.81 0.05
CA ASN A 353 5.38 7.77 0.34
C ASN A 353 6.46 8.19 1.35
N THR A 354 6.38 9.42 1.87
CA THR A 354 7.39 9.98 2.78
C THR A 354 6.85 10.29 4.16
N MET A 355 5.56 10.02 4.41
CA MET A 355 4.92 10.33 5.68
C MET A 355 5.55 9.55 6.83
N GLN A 356 5.66 10.18 8.00
CA GLN A 356 6.26 9.60 9.19
C GLN A 356 5.28 9.70 10.37
N PRO A 357 4.58 8.61 10.73
CA PRO A 357 3.70 8.61 11.90
C PRO A 357 4.47 8.98 13.17
N LEU A 358 3.87 9.83 14.00
CA LEU A 358 4.38 10.22 15.32
C LEU A 358 3.34 9.86 16.38
N PRO A 359 3.46 8.67 17.03
CA PRO A 359 2.45 8.14 17.93
C PRO A 359 2.01 9.14 19.02
N GLY A 360 0.69 9.24 19.18
CA GLY A 360 0.02 10.14 20.12
C GLY A 360 0.00 11.61 19.72
N SER A 361 0.58 12.00 18.57
CA SER A 361 0.67 13.41 18.16
C SER A 361 0.09 13.68 16.76
N GLY A 362 0.38 12.81 15.79
CA GLY A 362 -0.06 12.99 14.41
C GLY A 362 0.91 12.37 13.41
N THR A 363 1.02 12.98 12.22
CA THR A 363 1.92 12.53 11.16
C THR A 363 2.83 13.67 10.73
N VAL A 364 4.13 13.40 10.62
CA VAL A 364 5.11 14.35 10.07
C VAL A 364 5.16 14.21 8.56
N TYR A 365 5.01 15.35 7.88
CA TYR A 365 5.08 15.51 6.43
C TYR A 365 6.42 16.16 6.09
N PRO A 366 7.41 15.42 5.54
CA PRO A 366 8.72 15.98 5.23
C PRO A 366 8.64 17.12 4.22
N THR A 367 7.74 17.00 3.24
CA THR A 367 7.45 18.07 2.28
C THR A 367 5.94 18.21 2.14
N MET A 368 5.47 19.45 2.09
CA MET A 368 4.08 19.75 1.77
C MET A 368 3.91 21.20 1.31
N ARG A 369 2.88 21.45 0.51
CA ARG A 369 2.33 22.79 0.29
C ARG A 369 0.91 22.80 0.82
N LEU A 370 0.62 23.72 1.72
CA LEU A 370 -0.69 23.89 2.34
C LEU A 370 -1.19 25.30 2.08
N THR A 371 -2.47 25.41 1.77
CA THR A 371 -3.18 26.70 1.67
C THR A 371 -4.42 26.64 2.54
N ASP A 372 -4.73 27.74 3.21
CA ASP A 372 -5.94 27.89 4.03
C ASP A 372 -6.41 29.35 4.00
N VAL A 373 -7.41 29.70 4.80
CA VAL A 373 -7.98 31.04 4.89
C VAL A 373 -6.95 32.09 5.32
N TRP A 374 -5.95 31.71 6.10
CA TRP A 374 -4.90 32.59 6.62
C TRP A 374 -3.75 32.84 5.64
N GLY A 375 -3.63 32.04 4.57
CA GLY A 375 -2.52 32.15 3.62
C GLY A 375 -1.99 30.80 3.15
N SER A 376 -0.68 30.70 2.96
CA SER A 376 -0.01 29.48 2.50
C SER A 376 1.24 29.14 3.31
N LEU A 377 1.46 27.84 3.50
CA LEU A 377 2.65 27.26 4.12
C LEU A 377 3.33 26.34 3.11
N ASP A 378 4.59 26.61 2.82
CA ASP A 378 5.47 25.75 2.04
C ASP A 378 6.48 25.08 2.98
N VAL A 379 6.56 23.75 2.96
CA VAL A 379 7.41 22.93 3.84
C VAL A 379 8.36 22.09 3.01
N THR A 380 9.64 22.18 3.35
CA THR A 380 10.73 21.43 2.73
C THR A 380 11.47 20.52 3.72
N ASP A 381 11.30 20.72 5.02
CA ASP A 381 11.90 19.89 6.07
C ASP A 381 10.93 19.73 7.24
N GLY A 382 9.80 19.05 7.02
CA GLY A 382 8.97 18.56 8.11
C GLY A 382 7.95 19.56 8.69
N ALA A 383 6.70 19.11 8.76
CA ALA A 383 5.65 19.70 9.56
C ALA A 383 4.78 18.59 10.15
N LEU A 384 4.30 18.76 11.39
CA LEU A 384 3.42 17.79 12.03
C LEU A 384 1.96 18.17 11.79
N MET A 385 1.22 17.32 11.08
CA MET A 385 -0.24 17.42 10.98
C MET A 385 -0.87 16.62 12.13
N GLN A 386 -1.77 17.24 12.88
CA GLN A 386 -2.53 16.55 13.93
C GLN A 386 -3.46 15.49 13.32
N SER A 387 -3.70 14.37 14.01
CA SER A 387 -4.49 13.25 13.48
C SER A 387 -5.93 13.61 13.09
N ASP A 388 -6.52 14.64 13.72
CA ASP A 388 -7.86 15.14 13.42
C ASP A 388 -7.88 16.23 12.34
N TRP A 389 -6.73 16.51 11.72
CA TRP A 389 -6.54 17.51 10.67
C TRP A 389 -6.97 18.93 11.04
N LYS A 390 -7.05 19.25 12.34
CA LYS A 390 -7.45 20.59 12.80
C LYS A 390 -6.29 21.56 12.94
N ALA A 391 -5.06 21.07 12.96
CA ALA A 391 -3.89 21.91 13.09
C ALA A 391 -2.66 21.29 12.47
N VAL A 392 -1.79 22.16 11.98
CA VAL A 392 -0.43 21.82 11.58
C VAL A 392 0.58 22.62 12.41
N PHE A 393 1.68 21.96 12.74
CA PHE A 393 2.75 22.50 13.57
C PHE A 393 4.05 22.53 12.77
N VAL A 394 4.72 23.67 12.84
CA VAL A 394 6.10 23.84 12.35
C VAL A 394 6.96 24.40 13.47
N GLN A 395 8.27 24.27 13.37
CA GLN A 395 9.18 24.84 14.38
C GLN A 395 9.04 26.36 14.44
N ALA A 396 9.10 26.95 15.64
CA ALA A 396 9.05 28.39 15.80
C ALA A 396 10.17 29.09 14.99
N PRO A 397 9.89 30.23 14.34
CA PRO A 397 10.89 30.97 13.58
C PRO A 397 11.84 31.72 14.51
N ALA A 398 13.03 32.08 14.02
CA ALA A 398 13.97 32.93 14.76
C ALA A 398 13.48 34.38 14.89
N SER A 399 12.58 34.81 13.99
CA SER A 399 11.95 36.13 13.97
C SER A 399 10.49 36.00 13.55
N THR A 400 9.61 36.80 14.14
CA THR A 400 8.21 36.95 13.72
C THR A 400 7.99 38.11 12.74
N GLU A 401 9.07 38.77 12.32
CA GLU A 401 9.01 39.79 11.27
C GLU A 401 9.00 39.13 9.88
N PRO A 402 8.25 39.67 8.90
CA PRO A 402 8.28 39.18 7.53
C PRO A 402 9.68 39.28 6.90
N PRO A 403 10.08 38.32 6.05
CA PRO A 403 9.35 37.11 5.66
C PRO A 403 9.30 36.08 6.79
N LEU A 404 8.11 35.52 7.05
CA LEU A 404 7.93 34.49 8.06
C LEU A 404 8.48 33.16 7.55
N GLN A 405 9.60 32.74 8.14
CA GLN A 405 10.28 31.51 7.76
C GLN A 405 10.98 30.89 8.96
N GLY A 406 11.08 29.57 8.95
CA GLY A 406 11.85 28.80 9.93
C GLY A 406 12.61 27.66 9.26
N PRO A 407 13.21 26.76 10.04
CA PRO A 407 13.95 25.61 9.51
C PRO A 407 13.07 24.77 8.58
N GLY A 408 13.32 24.91 7.27
CA GLY A 408 12.64 24.23 6.17
C GLY A 408 11.13 24.45 6.09
N TRP A 409 10.68 25.66 6.39
CA TRP A 409 9.35 26.12 6.02
C TRP A 409 9.30 27.63 5.78
N SER A 410 8.37 28.07 4.94
CA SER A 410 8.01 29.47 4.75
C SER A 410 6.50 29.67 4.82
N LEU A 411 6.08 30.76 5.46
CA LEU A 411 4.69 31.10 5.72
C LEU A 411 4.38 32.44 5.06
N ASN A 412 3.43 32.45 4.14
CA ASN A 412 2.91 33.66 3.54
C ASN A 412 1.51 33.92 4.11
N LEU A 413 1.40 34.91 5.00
CA LEU A 413 0.14 35.30 5.62
C LEU A 413 -0.56 36.37 4.80
N LYS A 414 -1.89 36.28 4.75
CA LYS A 414 -2.70 37.40 4.27
C LYS A 414 -2.61 38.58 5.26
N PRO A 415 -2.86 39.83 4.81
CA PRO A 415 -2.71 41.01 5.65
C PRO A 415 -3.54 41.00 6.94
N GLU A 416 -4.66 40.27 6.94
CA GLU A 416 -5.56 40.15 8.09
C GLU A 416 -5.06 39.16 9.14
N TRP A 417 -3.87 38.58 9.00
CA TRP A 417 -3.34 37.56 9.89
C TRP A 417 -1.94 37.91 10.39
N SER A 418 -1.69 37.60 11.66
CA SER A 418 -0.37 37.75 12.29
C SER A 418 -0.06 36.58 13.22
N LEU A 419 1.23 36.37 13.50
CA LEU A 419 1.66 35.48 14.58
C LEU A 419 1.65 36.22 15.90
N VAL A 420 1.08 35.60 16.92
CA VAL A 420 1.11 36.09 18.31
C VAL A 420 1.65 35.00 19.24
N PRO A 421 2.20 35.34 20.41
CA PRO A 421 2.65 34.35 21.39
C PRO A 421 1.55 33.34 21.74
N GLY A 422 1.93 32.07 21.78
CA GLY A 422 1.08 30.94 22.18
C GLY A 422 1.06 30.74 23.69
N THR A 423 0.49 29.60 24.12
CA THR A 423 0.34 29.26 25.55
C THR A 423 1.66 28.88 26.22
N ARG A 424 2.57 28.21 25.50
CA ARG A 424 3.91 27.90 26.00
C ARG A 424 4.90 28.96 25.57
N ASN A 425 5.93 29.16 26.39
CA ASN A 425 6.99 30.09 26.05
C ASN A 425 7.69 29.68 24.74
N GLY A 426 7.82 30.63 23.81
CA GLY A 426 8.40 30.42 22.48
C GLY A 426 7.43 29.85 21.44
N ASP A 427 6.24 29.41 21.83
CA ASP A 427 5.22 28.99 20.87
C ASP A 427 4.54 30.22 20.25
N TYR A 428 4.00 30.05 19.05
CA TYR A 428 3.22 31.05 18.34
C TYR A 428 1.92 30.45 17.80
N VAL A 429 0.89 31.28 17.68
CA VAL A 429 -0.40 30.95 17.06
C VAL A 429 -0.81 32.04 16.09
N LEU A 430 -1.70 31.71 15.16
CA LEU A 430 -2.31 32.70 14.29
C LEU A 430 -3.39 33.50 15.00
N LYS A 431 -3.41 34.81 14.76
CA LYS A 431 -4.50 35.71 15.15
C LYS A 431 -4.99 36.48 13.94
N ALA A 432 -6.31 36.53 13.78
CA ALA A 432 -6.94 37.45 12.84
C ALA A 432 -6.82 38.88 13.41
N ASN A 433 -6.21 39.76 12.64
CA ASN A 433 -6.18 41.19 12.92
C ASN A 433 -7.56 41.79 12.60
N PRO A 434 -8.09 42.66 13.47
CA PRO A 434 -9.37 43.32 13.26
C PRO A 434 -9.36 44.28 12.06
#